data_AF-A0AAE0ZC50-F1
#
_entry.id   AF-A0AAE0ZC50-F1
#
_cell.length_a   1.000
_cell.length_b   1.000
_cell.length_c   1.000
_cell.angle_alpha   90.00
_cell.angle_beta   90.00
_cell.angle_gamma   90.00
#
_symmetry.space_group_name_H-M   'P 1'
#
loop_
_entity.id
_entity.type
_entity.pdbx_description
1 polymer ?
#
loop_
_entity_poly.entity_id
_entity_poly.type
_entity_poly.pdbx_seq_one_letter_code
_entity_poly.pdbx_strand_id
1 'polypeptide(L)'
;MEFKLGTALSLLFLQIVEICASFDQKEFSIYSVQSEAHFLKRVPSNGKSITVDDSQGLGRLFEGVGAISGGGATSKLLVNYEEKLRDQILDYLFKPNFGASLQILKVEIGGDVQSTDGTEASHMHSSWDENYHRGYEWWVMKEAKKRNPNIKLYGLPWGFPGWLGQGTLSPYVAPEVTANYVIKWISGAKKVHNLTIDFVGIWNEYKYNITYIKTLREMLDLRGYEKTMVIASDGYWGIVQDVEKDEGLAAAIYAIGVHYPGTNSPSDAKNLGKTLWASEDYSTFNDEVGGGCWARTLNQNYVNGLLTSTIAWNLIGSYYENLPWFRSGLMTAVQPWSGHYNVTTPIWMTAHTTQFTSIGWNYFSHGNGVGKLPKGGSYVSLTNEAKDQLTIVIETMTHDHSLCVRPALPPYDVYPQNITITLKGSFANLPHMNVWYSKLDFSGTEDRMFVKKKPLGFKNGQATLYLGLDEILTLTTITTGNKGSYQQPPEPQSFPLPYKDDFEGLQISQEPYNLVAQVGRFEVVKSQDASHGLVIRQTVLQQPIESCPWPLKFPIAIIGNYKWTDIAVEVDFEIPRVNGTTGVFVAARVDKGSCPVQTAQGIFFSVFPKSGKFMVSCDL
;
A
#
# COMPACT_ATOMS: atom_id res chain seq x y z
N MET A 1 60.10 2.83 46.42
CA MET A 1 59.33 3.34 47.56
C MET A 1 58.09 2.48 47.68
N GLU A 2 57.81 2.06 48.90
CA GLU A 2 56.91 1.02 49.44
C GLU A 2 55.56 0.65 48.77
N PHE A 3 55.18 -0.60 49.04
CA PHE A 3 54.06 -1.46 48.60
C PHE A 3 52.65 -1.05 49.07
N LYS A 4 51.58 -1.48 48.36
CA LYS A 4 50.71 -2.62 48.75
C LYS A 4 49.54 -2.98 47.79
N LEU A 5 49.46 -4.29 47.56
CA LEU A 5 48.44 -5.23 47.06
C LEU A 5 46.93 -4.86 47.11
N GLY A 6 46.17 -5.43 46.15
CA GLY A 6 44.75 -5.80 46.33
C GLY A 6 44.06 -6.33 45.07
N THR A 7 43.79 -7.65 45.04
CA THR A 7 43.18 -8.49 43.98
C THR A 7 41.69 -8.23 43.69
N ALA A 8 41.28 -8.57 42.46
CA ALA A 8 39.89 -8.73 42.01
C ALA A 8 39.17 -9.91 42.70
N LEU A 9 37.88 -9.74 43.07
CA LEU A 9 36.72 -10.50 42.54
C LEU A 9 35.42 -10.22 43.34
N SER A 10 34.31 -10.16 42.58
CA SER A 10 32.91 -10.51 42.91
C SER A 10 32.04 -9.65 43.84
N LEU A 11 31.08 -8.98 43.18
CA LEU A 11 29.64 -8.86 43.46
C LEU A 11 29.15 -8.24 44.79
N LEU A 12 28.64 -7.01 44.65
CA LEU A 12 27.28 -6.60 45.09
C LEU A 12 26.96 -5.34 44.25
N PHE A 13 26.23 -5.43 43.13
CA PHE A 13 24.76 -5.36 43.06
C PHE A 13 24.17 -4.37 44.08
N LEU A 14 23.45 -3.36 43.58
CA LEU A 14 22.84 -2.19 44.25
C LEU A 14 23.67 -0.88 44.27
N GLN A 15 23.78 -0.24 43.11
CA GLN A 15 23.53 1.20 42.92
C GLN A 15 23.76 1.52 41.44
N ILE A 16 22.65 1.68 40.70
CA ILE A 16 22.41 2.22 39.34
C ILE A 16 21.20 1.44 38.80
N VAL A 17 20.09 1.60 39.49
CA VAL A 17 18.73 1.40 39.00
C VAL A 17 18.00 2.64 39.51
N GLU A 18 17.26 3.31 38.62
CA GLU A 18 16.69 4.66 38.76
C GLU A 18 17.68 5.82 38.49
N ILE A 19 17.83 6.17 37.21
CA ILE A 19 17.23 7.38 36.60
C ILE A 19 17.20 7.08 35.09
N CYS A 20 16.19 6.30 34.69
CA CYS A 20 15.74 6.15 33.32
C CYS A 20 14.24 6.44 33.35
N ALA A 21 13.91 7.72 33.32
CA ALA A 21 12.60 8.24 32.95
C ALA A 21 12.79 9.74 32.67
N SER A 22 12.22 10.21 31.56
CA SER A 22 12.21 11.59 31.04
C SER A 22 13.39 12.04 30.17
N PHE A 23 13.09 12.19 28.87
CA PHE A 23 13.55 13.18 27.87
C PHE A 23 13.19 12.58 26.49
N ASP A 24 11.91 12.48 26.15
CA ASP A 24 10.96 13.53 25.74
C ASP A 24 11.14 13.95 24.27
N GLN A 25 10.11 13.60 23.50
CA GLN A 25 9.91 13.85 22.10
C GLN A 25 9.52 15.33 21.90
N LYS A 26 10.17 16.02 20.96
CA LYS A 26 9.64 17.25 20.34
C LYS A 26 9.95 17.19 18.85
N GLU A 27 9.12 17.62 17.91
CA GLU A 27 7.76 18.14 17.90
C GLU A 27 7.31 17.83 16.45
N PHE A 28 6.34 16.95 16.24
CA PHE A 28 5.51 16.99 15.03
C PHE A 28 4.24 17.73 15.42
N SER A 29 3.97 18.85 14.75
CA SER A 29 2.83 19.71 15.01
C SER A 29 1.53 18.96 14.71
N ILE A 30 0.94 18.38 15.75
CA ILE A 30 -0.44 17.89 15.74
C ILE A 30 -1.32 19.12 15.91
N TYR A 31 -2.03 19.50 14.85
CA TYR A 31 -3.22 20.33 15.03
C TYR A 31 -4.23 19.51 15.83
N SER A 32 -4.50 19.94 17.06
CA SER A 32 -5.58 19.44 17.87
C SER A 32 -6.90 19.76 17.18
N VAL A 33 -7.51 18.74 16.56
CA VAL A 33 -8.94 18.80 16.28
C VAL A 33 -9.63 18.66 17.63
N GLN A 34 -10.19 19.76 18.13
CA GLN A 34 -11.04 19.74 19.31
C GLN A 34 -12.14 18.69 19.12
N SER A 35 -12.20 17.75 20.06
CA SER A 35 -13.29 16.79 20.16
C SER A 35 -14.56 17.54 20.57
N GLU A 36 -15.35 17.99 19.62
CA GLU A 36 -16.76 18.20 19.90
C GLU A 36 -17.41 16.82 20.05
N ALA A 37 -17.61 16.42 21.30
CA ALA A 37 -18.49 15.33 21.67
C ALA A 37 -19.93 15.71 21.30
N HIS A 38 -20.25 15.63 20.01
CA HIS A 38 -21.62 15.71 19.56
C HIS A 38 -22.33 14.40 19.87
N PHE A 39 -23.29 14.51 20.78
CA PHE A 39 -24.28 13.51 21.14
C PHE A 39 -24.65 12.62 19.94
N LEU A 40 -24.22 11.36 19.96
CA LEU A 40 -24.89 10.28 19.25
C LEU A 40 -26.33 10.28 19.75
N LYS A 41 -27.25 10.87 18.98
CA LYS A 41 -28.67 10.56 19.13
C LYS A 41 -28.78 9.05 18.97
N ARG A 42 -28.98 8.35 20.09
CA ARG A 42 -29.44 6.97 20.10
C ARG A 42 -30.70 6.93 19.25
N VAL A 43 -30.58 6.45 18.02
CA VAL A 43 -31.71 5.95 17.27
C VAL A 43 -32.26 4.80 18.12
N PRO A 44 -33.55 4.82 18.51
CA PRO A 44 -34.09 3.75 19.33
C PRO A 44 -33.97 2.43 18.55
N SER A 45 -33.24 1.47 19.10
CA SER A 45 -33.02 0.15 18.51
C SER A 45 -34.30 -0.68 18.61
N ASN A 46 -35.26 -0.41 17.75
CA ASN A 46 -36.33 -1.35 17.46
C ASN A 46 -35.80 -2.40 16.48
N GLY A 47 -35.46 -3.58 17.00
CA GLY A 47 -35.56 -4.81 16.23
C GLY A 47 -34.23 -5.52 15.96
N LYS A 48 -34.28 -6.85 16.14
CA LYS A 48 -33.29 -7.84 15.68
C LYS A 48 -33.22 -7.90 14.14
N SER A 49 -33.39 -6.79 13.43
CA SER A 49 -33.69 -6.79 11.99
C SER A 49 -32.88 -5.75 11.22
N ILE A 50 -32.32 -6.17 10.08
CA ILE A 50 -31.78 -5.28 9.05
C ILE A 50 -32.77 -5.19 7.89
N THR A 51 -33.00 -3.99 7.37
CA THR A 51 -33.87 -3.78 6.20
C THR A 51 -33.02 -3.34 5.02
N VAL A 52 -33.21 -3.97 3.86
CA VAL A 52 -32.57 -3.62 2.59
C VAL A 52 -33.68 -3.14 1.65
N ASP A 53 -33.73 -1.84 1.39
CA ASP A 53 -34.83 -1.20 0.68
C ASP A 53 -34.34 -0.06 -0.21
N ASP A 54 -34.45 -0.23 -1.53
CA ASP A 54 -34.05 0.77 -2.52
C ASP A 54 -35.17 1.77 -2.84
N SER A 55 -36.38 1.60 -2.30
CA SER A 55 -37.50 2.54 -2.50
C SER A 55 -37.28 3.89 -1.81
N GLN A 56 -36.38 3.95 -0.83
CA GLN A 56 -35.97 5.16 -0.12
C GLN A 56 -34.83 5.91 -0.82
N GLY A 57 -34.43 5.46 -2.02
CA GLY A 57 -33.28 5.96 -2.72
C GLY A 57 -31.98 5.24 -2.33
N LEU A 58 -30.98 5.39 -3.20
CA LEU A 58 -29.66 4.80 -3.05
C LEU A 58 -28.68 5.80 -2.42
N GLY A 59 -27.58 5.27 -1.88
CA GLY A 59 -26.46 6.04 -1.36
C GLY A 59 -25.48 6.46 -2.46
N ARG A 60 -24.20 6.61 -2.10
CA ARG A 60 -23.15 7.01 -3.05
C ARG A 60 -22.74 5.84 -3.96
N LEU A 61 -22.12 6.20 -5.08
CA LEU A 61 -21.44 5.25 -5.96
C LEU A 61 -20.29 4.57 -5.21
N PHE A 62 -20.14 3.27 -5.40
CA PHE A 62 -19.00 2.49 -5.01
C PHE A 62 -17.90 2.64 -6.06
N GLU A 63 -16.72 3.06 -5.63
CA GLU A 63 -15.62 3.42 -6.51
C GLU A 63 -14.47 2.41 -6.54
N GLY A 64 -14.58 1.35 -5.74
CA GLY A 64 -13.73 0.16 -5.86
C GLY A 64 -12.91 -0.13 -4.62
N VAL A 65 -12.31 -1.32 -4.61
CA VAL A 65 -11.29 -1.72 -3.64
C VAL A 65 -9.97 -1.95 -4.38
N GLY A 66 -8.89 -1.43 -3.82
CA GLY A 66 -7.57 -1.48 -4.44
C GLY A 66 -6.43 -1.81 -3.48
N ALA A 67 -5.23 -1.85 -4.04
CA ALA A 67 -3.99 -1.90 -3.28
C ALA A 67 -2.85 -1.15 -3.97
N ILE A 68 -1.81 -0.82 -3.20
CA ILE A 68 -0.66 -0.02 -3.62
C ILE A 68 0.57 -0.90 -3.91
N SER A 69 1.12 -0.82 -5.11
CA SER A 69 2.50 -1.21 -5.39
C SER A 69 3.40 0.04 -5.31
N GLY A 70 4.47 -0.03 -4.55
CA GLY A 70 5.34 1.11 -4.26
C GLY A 70 5.09 1.75 -2.90
N GLY A 71 5.60 2.97 -2.72
CA GLY A 71 5.73 3.63 -1.42
C GLY A 71 6.42 2.77 -0.36
N GLY A 72 7.48 2.01 -0.62
CA GLY A 72 8.43 2.00 -1.73
C GLY A 72 9.06 0.64 -1.88
N ALA A 73 9.41 0.20 -3.09
CA ALA A 73 10.06 -1.10 -3.32
C ALA A 73 9.25 -2.34 -2.87
N THR A 74 7.94 -2.20 -2.68
CA THR A 74 7.11 -3.25 -2.06
C THR A 74 6.91 -4.47 -2.95
N SER A 75 7.02 -4.30 -4.28
CA SER A 75 6.94 -5.38 -5.28
C SER A 75 8.32 -5.85 -5.80
N LYS A 76 9.42 -5.38 -5.20
CA LYS A 76 10.78 -5.54 -5.75
C LYS A 76 11.22 -6.99 -5.96
N LEU A 77 10.93 -7.88 -5.02
CA LEU A 77 11.34 -9.30 -5.10
C LEU A 77 10.41 -10.14 -5.99
N LEU A 78 9.20 -9.65 -6.29
CA LEU A 78 8.20 -10.38 -7.08
C LEU A 78 8.68 -10.63 -8.52
N VAL A 79 9.36 -9.68 -9.13
CA VAL A 79 9.79 -9.77 -10.54
C VAL A 79 10.74 -10.92 -10.81
N ASN A 80 11.44 -11.44 -9.79
CA ASN A 80 12.42 -12.51 -9.94
C ASN A 80 11.85 -13.91 -9.65
N TYR A 81 10.55 -14.03 -9.35
CA TYR A 81 9.94 -15.36 -9.23
C TYR A 81 9.94 -16.08 -10.58
N GLU A 82 10.11 -17.40 -10.53
CA GLU A 82 9.86 -18.29 -11.67
C GLU A 82 8.49 -18.00 -12.26
N GLU A 83 8.42 -17.93 -13.60
CA GLU A 83 7.28 -17.34 -14.32
C GLU A 83 5.94 -17.98 -13.92
N LYS A 84 5.89 -19.30 -13.79
CA LYS A 84 4.66 -20.00 -13.42
C LYS A 84 4.20 -19.65 -12.00
N LEU A 85 5.11 -19.56 -11.04
CA LEU A 85 4.79 -19.18 -9.65
C LEU A 85 4.41 -17.70 -9.56
N ARG A 86 5.12 -16.84 -10.29
CA ARG A 86 4.82 -15.41 -10.42
C ARG A 86 3.42 -15.19 -10.98
N ASP A 87 3.03 -15.96 -12.00
CA ASP A 87 1.69 -15.89 -12.60
C ASP A 87 0.58 -16.33 -11.65
N GLN A 88 0.85 -17.31 -10.76
CA GLN A 88 -0.09 -17.74 -9.73
C GLN A 88 -0.32 -16.63 -8.69
N ILE A 89 0.75 -15.97 -8.25
CA ILE A 89 0.67 -14.81 -7.34
C ILE A 89 -0.18 -13.70 -7.96
N LEU A 90 0.10 -13.34 -9.22
CA LEU A 90 -0.63 -12.30 -9.94
C LEU A 90 -2.11 -12.68 -10.17
N ASP A 91 -2.42 -13.96 -10.34
CA ASP A 91 -3.80 -14.46 -10.41
C ASP A 91 -4.54 -14.26 -9.09
N TYR A 92 -3.92 -14.53 -7.94
CA TYR A 92 -4.53 -14.25 -6.63
C TYR A 92 -4.83 -12.77 -6.42
N LEU A 93 -4.01 -11.87 -6.96
CA LEU A 93 -4.21 -10.43 -6.83
C LEU A 93 -5.26 -9.88 -7.81
N PHE A 94 -5.15 -10.22 -9.09
CA PHE A 94 -5.85 -9.47 -10.16
C PHE A 94 -6.88 -10.28 -10.95
N LYS A 95 -6.80 -11.61 -10.99
CA LYS A 95 -7.71 -12.41 -11.82
C LYS A 95 -9.14 -12.33 -11.28
N PRO A 96 -10.12 -11.88 -12.08
CA PRO A 96 -11.50 -11.80 -11.64
C PRO A 96 -12.04 -13.17 -11.20
N ASN A 97 -12.87 -13.19 -10.15
CA ASN A 97 -13.47 -14.42 -9.61
C ASN A 97 -12.41 -15.49 -9.24
N PHE A 98 -11.29 -15.09 -8.66
CA PHE A 98 -10.23 -16.03 -8.24
C PHE A 98 -9.78 -15.77 -6.80
N GLY A 99 -9.00 -14.72 -6.57
CA GLY A 99 -8.57 -14.29 -5.24
C GLY A 99 -9.15 -12.92 -4.91
N ALA A 100 -8.28 -11.99 -4.55
CA ALA A 100 -8.59 -10.60 -4.21
C ALA A 100 -9.29 -9.85 -5.35
N SER A 101 -9.10 -10.26 -6.62
CA SER A 101 -9.83 -9.74 -7.78
C SER A 101 -9.88 -8.20 -7.81
N LEU A 102 -8.74 -7.55 -7.54
CA LEU A 102 -8.66 -6.11 -7.28
C LEU A 102 -9.25 -5.28 -8.43
N GLN A 103 -9.90 -4.17 -8.05
CA GLN A 103 -10.59 -3.28 -8.97
C GLN A 103 -9.77 -2.01 -9.26
N ILE A 104 -8.86 -1.64 -8.34
CA ILE A 104 -7.91 -0.53 -8.50
C ILE A 104 -6.50 -1.05 -8.19
N LEU A 105 -5.53 -0.68 -9.03
CA LEU A 105 -4.11 -0.76 -8.74
C LEU A 105 -3.55 0.65 -8.67
N LYS A 106 -3.06 1.04 -7.49
CA LYS A 106 -2.30 2.28 -7.29
C LYS A 106 -0.81 1.94 -7.35
N VAL A 107 -0.03 2.72 -8.09
CA VAL A 107 1.42 2.54 -8.24
C VAL A 107 2.17 3.83 -7.88
N GLU A 108 3.37 3.68 -7.32
CA GLU A 108 4.30 4.79 -7.19
C GLU A 108 4.76 5.28 -8.57
N ILE A 109 4.75 6.60 -8.75
CA ILE A 109 5.52 7.26 -9.81
C ILE A 109 6.93 7.44 -9.25
N GLY A 110 7.83 6.51 -9.58
CA GLY A 110 9.18 6.47 -9.04
C GLY A 110 9.89 7.82 -9.12
N GLY A 111 10.49 8.23 -8.02
CA GLY A 111 11.11 9.55 -7.86
C GLY A 111 12.61 9.53 -7.62
N ASP A 112 13.25 8.36 -7.72
CA ASP A 112 14.63 8.10 -7.26
C ASP A 112 14.85 8.30 -5.75
N VAL A 113 13.75 8.39 -4.98
CA VAL A 113 13.73 8.67 -3.54
C VAL A 113 13.58 7.39 -2.74
N GLN A 114 14.03 7.37 -1.49
CA GLN A 114 13.62 6.34 -0.54
C GLN A 114 12.16 6.60 -0.13
N SER A 115 11.24 5.67 -0.43
CA SER A 115 9.82 5.85 -0.23
C SER A 115 9.15 4.86 0.73
N THR A 116 9.89 3.92 1.34
CA THR A 116 9.67 3.24 2.65
C THR A 116 10.61 2.02 2.76
N ASP A 117 10.55 1.06 1.83
CA ASP A 117 11.36 -0.17 1.88
C ASP A 117 12.50 -0.19 0.84
N GLY A 118 12.66 0.91 0.12
CA GLY A 118 13.63 1.09 -0.94
C GLY A 118 13.27 2.27 -1.81
N THR A 119 14.08 2.43 -2.86
CA THR A 119 13.89 3.46 -3.88
C THR A 119 13.20 2.89 -5.10
N GLU A 120 12.48 3.73 -5.84
CA GLU A 120 11.92 3.38 -7.15
C GLU A 120 12.43 4.31 -8.25
N ALA A 121 12.70 3.74 -9.43
CA ALA A 121 13.34 4.47 -10.52
C ALA A 121 12.39 5.49 -11.16
N SER A 122 12.86 6.71 -11.32
CA SER A 122 12.20 7.72 -12.12
C SER A 122 12.32 7.45 -13.62
N HIS A 123 11.28 7.80 -14.37
CA HIS A 123 11.36 7.90 -15.82
C HIS A 123 12.26 9.04 -16.29
N MET A 124 12.69 9.97 -15.41
CA MET A 124 13.60 11.06 -15.71
C MET A 124 14.58 11.33 -14.54
N HIS A 125 15.72 10.64 -14.50
CA HIS A 125 16.76 10.89 -13.49
C HIS A 125 17.35 12.31 -13.58
N SER A 126 17.28 12.93 -14.75
CA SER A 126 17.78 14.28 -15.04
C SER A 126 16.88 14.96 -16.06
N SER A 127 17.01 16.28 -16.24
CA SER A 127 16.11 17.05 -17.11
C SER A 127 16.15 16.66 -18.59
N TRP A 128 17.24 16.01 -19.03
CA TRP A 128 17.46 15.54 -20.40
C TRP A 128 17.26 14.03 -20.58
N ASP A 129 16.87 13.31 -19.52
CA ASP A 129 16.69 11.86 -19.51
C ASP A 129 15.20 11.49 -19.57
N GLU A 130 14.84 10.55 -20.43
CA GLU A 130 13.50 9.96 -20.50
C GLU A 130 13.61 8.46 -20.80
N ASN A 131 13.17 7.62 -19.86
CA ASN A 131 13.10 6.18 -20.03
C ASN A 131 11.88 5.58 -19.35
N TYR A 132 10.97 5.02 -20.15
CA TYR A 132 9.72 4.43 -19.68
C TYR A 132 9.80 2.91 -19.51
N HIS A 133 11.00 2.33 -19.41
CA HIS A 133 11.23 0.89 -19.22
C HIS A 133 11.89 0.55 -17.88
N ARG A 134 12.18 1.55 -17.04
CA ARG A 134 12.79 1.36 -15.72
C ARG A 134 11.81 0.84 -14.68
N GLY A 135 12.34 0.13 -13.69
CA GLY A 135 11.57 -0.43 -12.58
C GLY A 135 10.57 -1.50 -13.02
N TYR A 136 9.64 -1.83 -12.14
CA TYR A 136 8.69 -2.93 -12.34
C TYR A 136 7.23 -2.47 -12.45
N GLU A 137 6.90 -1.23 -12.13
CA GLU A 137 5.50 -0.78 -12.09
C GLU A 137 4.81 -0.82 -13.46
N TRP A 138 5.56 -0.55 -14.54
CA TRP A 138 5.05 -0.76 -15.90
C TRP A 138 4.64 -2.21 -16.16
N TRP A 139 5.43 -3.16 -15.66
CA TRP A 139 5.17 -4.58 -15.78
C TRP A 139 3.98 -4.99 -14.89
N VAL A 140 3.93 -4.56 -13.63
CA VAL A 140 2.82 -4.86 -12.71
C VAL A 140 1.49 -4.37 -13.30
N MET A 141 1.44 -3.13 -13.82
CA MET A 141 0.23 -2.58 -14.44
C MET A 141 -0.19 -3.37 -15.70
N LYS A 142 0.76 -3.80 -16.53
CA LYS A 142 0.46 -4.65 -17.70
C LYS A 142 -0.08 -6.02 -17.29
N GLU A 143 0.53 -6.66 -16.30
CA GLU A 143 0.07 -7.97 -15.80
C GLU A 143 -1.31 -7.89 -15.13
N ALA A 144 -1.59 -6.79 -14.43
CA ALA A 144 -2.91 -6.51 -13.88
C ALA A 144 -3.95 -6.32 -14.98
N LYS A 145 -3.67 -5.47 -15.99
CA LYS A 145 -4.57 -5.24 -17.15
C LYS A 145 -4.78 -6.48 -18.01
N LYS A 146 -3.77 -7.34 -18.14
CA LYS A 146 -3.86 -8.63 -18.85
C LYS A 146 -4.90 -9.55 -18.21
N ARG A 147 -4.98 -9.55 -16.88
CA ARG A 147 -5.93 -10.37 -16.10
C ARG A 147 -7.30 -9.73 -15.93
N ASN A 148 -7.31 -8.43 -15.65
CA ASN A 148 -8.51 -7.61 -15.48
C ASN A 148 -8.40 -6.34 -16.36
N PRO A 149 -8.89 -6.38 -17.61
CA PRO A 149 -8.86 -5.21 -18.50
C PRO A 149 -9.58 -3.98 -17.91
N ASN A 150 -10.54 -4.20 -17.00
CA ASN A 150 -11.34 -3.16 -16.37
C ASN A 150 -10.70 -2.58 -15.10
N ILE A 151 -9.57 -3.12 -14.62
CA ILE A 151 -8.88 -2.58 -13.44
C ILE A 151 -8.54 -1.10 -13.66
N LYS A 152 -8.75 -0.27 -12.66
CA LYS A 152 -8.39 1.15 -12.70
C LYS A 152 -6.95 1.35 -12.27
N LEU A 153 -6.24 2.23 -12.96
CA LEU A 153 -4.83 2.54 -12.68
C LEU A 153 -4.70 3.92 -12.05
N TYR A 154 -4.01 3.99 -10.92
CA TYR A 154 -3.74 5.22 -10.18
C TYR A 154 -2.21 5.42 -10.02
N GLY A 155 -1.63 6.51 -10.55
CA GLY A 155 -0.24 6.91 -10.26
C GLY A 155 -0.11 8.02 -9.21
N LEU A 156 0.77 7.87 -8.22
CA LEU A 156 1.08 8.90 -7.22
C LEU A 156 2.61 9.02 -6.98
N PRO A 157 3.19 10.23 -6.97
CA PRO A 157 4.59 10.42 -6.56
C PRO A 157 4.75 10.40 -5.02
N TRP A 158 5.73 9.65 -4.51
CA TRP A 158 6.22 9.76 -3.12
C TRP A 158 7.31 10.82 -2.96
N GLY A 159 8.06 11.06 -4.04
CA GLY A 159 9.05 12.11 -4.13
C GLY A 159 9.42 12.35 -5.59
N PHE A 160 10.42 13.20 -5.82
CA PHE A 160 10.75 13.70 -7.14
C PHE A 160 12.27 13.76 -7.35
N PRO A 161 12.76 13.56 -8.59
CA PRO A 161 14.17 13.81 -8.91
C PRO A 161 14.61 15.24 -8.56
N GLY A 162 15.83 15.38 -8.04
CA GLY A 162 16.34 16.65 -7.48
C GLY A 162 16.33 17.84 -8.44
N TRP A 163 16.50 17.58 -9.75
CA TRP A 163 16.55 18.62 -10.78
C TRP A 163 15.23 19.42 -10.90
N LEU A 164 14.09 18.82 -10.50
CA LEU A 164 12.79 19.49 -10.50
C LEU A 164 12.72 20.63 -9.48
N GLY A 165 13.53 20.57 -8.43
CA GLY A 165 13.51 21.53 -7.33
C GLY A 165 14.30 22.80 -7.61
N GLN A 166 15.03 22.88 -8.74
CA GLN A 166 15.84 24.02 -9.16
C GLN A 166 16.78 24.55 -8.04
N GLY A 167 17.42 23.63 -7.32
CA GLY A 167 18.30 23.95 -6.19
C GLY A 167 17.60 24.06 -4.83
N THR A 168 16.29 23.81 -4.78
CA THR A 168 15.50 23.66 -3.55
C THR A 168 15.01 22.22 -3.36
N LEU A 169 14.47 21.90 -2.18
CA LEU A 169 13.79 20.63 -1.88
C LEU A 169 12.26 20.75 -2.01
N SER A 170 11.77 21.58 -2.94
CA SER A 170 10.34 21.76 -3.19
C SER A 170 10.03 21.43 -4.66
N PRO A 171 9.06 20.54 -4.94
CA PRO A 171 8.65 20.25 -6.31
C PRO A 171 7.74 21.36 -6.88
N TYR A 172 7.43 22.41 -6.11
CA TYR A 172 6.47 23.45 -6.51
C TYR A 172 7.12 24.79 -6.87
N VAL A 173 8.46 24.85 -6.99
CA VAL A 173 9.15 26.09 -7.42
C VAL A 173 8.72 26.50 -8.83
N ALA A 174 8.56 25.53 -9.72
CA ALA A 174 8.02 25.71 -11.07
C ALA A 174 6.92 24.66 -11.32
N PRO A 175 5.67 24.91 -10.89
CA PRO A 175 4.59 23.94 -10.94
C PRO A 175 4.36 23.32 -12.32
N GLU A 176 4.51 24.10 -13.39
CA GLU A 176 4.43 23.66 -14.78
C GLU A 176 5.51 22.65 -15.16
N VAL A 177 6.72 22.76 -14.60
CA VAL A 177 7.82 21.81 -14.85
C VAL A 177 7.50 20.47 -14.20
N THR A 178 7.02 20.49 -12.95
CA THR A 178 6.62 19.28 -12.20
C THR A 178 5.37 18.64 -12.80
N ALA A 179 4.38 19.43 -13.20
CA ALA A 179 3.19 18.92 -13.90
C ALA A 179 3.57 18.28 -15.23
N ASN A 180 4.50 18.88 -15.99
CA ASN A 180 5.02 18.28 -17.22
C ASN A 180 5.77 16.97 -16.96
N TYR A 181 6.53 16.84 -15.87
CA TYR A 181 7.16 15.58 -15.46
C TYR A 181 6.12 14.47 -15.21
N VAL A 182 5.06 14.76 -14.46
CA VAL A 182 3.98 13.80 -14.19
C VAL A 182 3.21 13.44 -15.47
N ILE A 183 2.90 14.42 -16.33
CA ILE A 183 2.21 14.18 -17.60
C ILE A 183 3.07 13.36 -18.57
N LYS A 184 4.40 13.53 -18.56
CA LYS A 184 5.31 12.67 -19.31
C LYS A 184 5.21 11.21 -18.87
N TRP A 185 5.09 10.94 -17.57
CA TRP A 185 4.85 9.58 -17.05
C TRP A 185 3.54 8.99 -17.59
N ILE A 186 2.43 9.75 -17.52
CA ILE A 186 1.11 9.33 -18.06
C ILE A 186 1.20 9.08 -19.57
N SER A 187 1.87 9.97 -20.30
CA SER A 187 2.10 9.85 -21.74
C SER A 187 2.96 8.63 -22.09
N GLY A 188 3.99 8.35 -21.31
CA GLY A 188 4.82 7.16 -21.43
C GLY A 188 4.02 5.87 -21.21
N ALA A 189 3.20 5.84 -20.16
CA ALA A 189 2.28 4.73 -19.88
C ALA A 189 1.43 4.41 -21.12
N LYS A 190 0.87 5.44 -21.76
CA LYS A 190 0.01 5.26 -22.93
C LYS A 190 0.79 4.91 -24.20
N LYS A 191 1.85 5.64 -24.52
CA LYS A 191 2.56 5.50 -25.80
C LYS A 191 3.44 4.25 -25.86
N VAL A 192 4.04 3.86 -24.74
CA VAL A 192 5.01 2.75 -24.68
C VAL A 192 4.33 1.44 -24.26
N HIS A 193 3.38 1.51 -23.33
CA HIS A 193 2.76 0.31 -22.74
C HIS A 193 1.27 0.14 -23.06
N ASN A 194 0.67 1.09 -23.80
CA ASN A 194 -0.78 1.15 -24.06
C ASN A 194 -1.63 1.12 -22.78
N LEU A 195 -1.11 1.67 -21.68
CA LEU A 195 -1.82 1.79 -20.41
C LEU A 195 -2.53 3.14 -20.34
N THR A 196 -3.82 3.12 -20.00
CA THR A 196 -4.58 4.33 -19.68
C THR A 196 -4.56 4.51 -18.17
N ILE A 197 -4.08 5.66 -17.71
CA ILE A 197 -4.06 6.05 -16.31
C ILE A 197 -5.38 6.74 -15.98
N ASP A 198 -6.16 6.14 -15.09
CA ASP A 198 -7.48 6.65 -14.70
C ASP A 198 -7.36 7.76 -13.65
N PHE A 199 -6.42 7.64 -12.72
CA PHE A 199 -6.23 8.58 -11.61
C PHE A 199 -4.78 9.04 -11.47
N VAL A 200 -4.59 10.28 -11.05
CA VAL A 200 -3.28 10.85 -10.69
C VAL A 200 -3.38 11.67 -9.40
N GLY A 201 -2.33 11.57 -8.58
CA GLY A 201 -2.26 12.18 -7.26
C GLY A 201 -1.29 13.36 -7.22
N ILE A 202 -1.05 13.89 -6.02
CA ILE A 202 -0.28 15.12 -5.83
C ILE A 202 1.13 14.83 -5.33
N TRP A 203 1.29 14.62 -4.02
CA TRP A 203 2.54 14.25 -3.37
C TRP A 203 2.21 13.53 -2.06
N ASN A 204 2.52 12.24 -2.01
CA ASN A 204 2.11 11.34 -0.94
C ASN A 204 2.48 11.86 0.46
N GLU A 205 1.48 12.01 1.34
CA GLU A 205 1.61 12.44 2.75
C GLU A 205 2.40 13.73 2.96
N TYR A 206 2.54 14.54 1.91
CA TYR A 206 3.26 15.80 1.91
C TYR A 206 2.33 16.98 1.67
N LYS A 207 2.85 18.18 1.94
CA LYS A 207 2.09 19.41 1.73
C LYS A 207 1.72 19.53 0.25
N TYR A 208 0.43 19.66 -0.04
CA TYR A 208 -0.06 19.99 -1.37
C TYR A 208 0.14 21.48 -1.70
N ASN A 209 0.05 21.82 -2.98
CA ASN A 209 0.07 23.20 -3.45
C ASN A 209 -1.10 23.45 -4.40
N ILE A 210 -1.96 24.41 -4.05
CA ILE A 210 -3.20 24.72 -4.81
C ILE A 210 -2.88 25.15 -6.25
N THR A 211 -1.85 25.97 -6.44
CA THR A 211 -1.40 26.40 -7.77
C THR A 211 -1.00 25.18 -8.60
N TYR A 212 -0.18 24.29 -8.05
CA TYR A 212 0.21 23.05 -8.73
C TYR A 212 -0.99 22.16 -9.09
N ILE A 213 -1.96 21.96 -8.19
CA ILE A 213 -3.15 21.14 -8.48
C ILE A 213 -3.91 21.70 -9.69
N LYS A 214 -4.13 23.02 -9.72
CA LYS A 214 -4.81 23.69 -10.84
C LYS A 214 -3.99 23.60 -12.14
N THR A 215 -2.68 23.86 -12.07
CA THR A 215 -1.76 23.73 -13.20
C THR A 215 -1.73 22.31 -13.75
N LEU A 216 -1.72 21.28 -12.89
CA LEU A 216 -1.76 19.88 -13.31
C LEU A 216 -3.04 19.57 -14.07
N ARG A 217 -4.21 20.00 -13.57
CA ARG A 217 -5.50 19.83 -14.27
C ARG A 217 -5.48 20.49 -15.64
N GLU A 218 -5.11 21.77 -15.70
CA GLU A 218 -5.05 22.54 -16.95
C GLU A 218 -4.13 21.86 -17.97
N MET A 219 -2.95 21.44 -17.54
CA MET A 219 -1.97 20.81 -18.43
C MET A 219 -2.40 19.40 -18.87
N LEU A 220 -3.10 18.63 -18.03
CA LEU A 220 -3.70 17.36 -18.44
C LEU A 220 -4.70 17.59 -19.57
N ASP A 221 -5.57 18.59 -19.43
CA ASP A 221 -6.59 18.91 -20.43
C ASP A 221 -5.96 19.36 -21.75
N LEU A 222 -5.02 20.31 -21.69
CA LEU A 222 -4.28 20.78 -22.87
C LEU A 222 -3.51 19.68 -23.61
N ARG A 223 -3.21 18.56 -22.93
CA ARG A 223 -2.45 17.43 -23.47
C ARG A 223 -3.34 16.24 -23.88
N GLY A 224 -4.67 16.37 -23.80
CA GLY A 224 -5.62 15.33 -24.19
C GLY A 224 -5.81 14.23 -23.14
N TYR A 225 -5.57 14.53 -21.86
CA TYR A 225 -5.79 13.65 -20.70
C TYR A 225 -6.93 14.15 -19.81
N GLU A 226 -7.98 14.72 -20.40
CA GLU A 226 -9.18 15.24 -19.71
C GLU A 226 -9.87 14.16 -18.87
N LYS A 227 -9.71 12.88 -19.25
CA LYS A 227 -10.29 11.73 -18.55
C LYS A 227 -9.47 11.23 -17.37
N THR A 228 -8.21 11.61 -17.24
CA THR A 228 -7.39 11.26 -16.07
C THR A 228 -7.82 12.17 -14.92
N MET A 229 -8.42 11.59 -13.88
CA MET A 229 -9.00 12.31 -12.75
C MET A 229 -7.94 12.60 -11.68
N VAL A 230 -8.00 13.80 -11.09
CA VAL A 230 -7.08 14.20 -10.01
C VAL A 230 -7.68 13.82 -8.66
N ILE A 231 -6.94 13.06 -7.86
CA ILE A 231 -7.27 12.75 -6.47
C ILE A 231 -6.34 13.56 -5.59
N ALA A 232 -6.89 14.27 -4.60
CA ALA A 232 -6.08 15.11 -3.73
C ALA A 232 -6.51 14.99 -2.25
N SER A 233 -5.62 15.13 -1.28
CA SER A 233 -4.18 15.33 -1.45
C SER A 233 -3.35 14.07 -1.25
N ASP A 234 -3.97 12.91 -0.97
CA ASP A 234 -3.29 11.71 -0.44
C ASP A 234 -2.51 12.07 0.84
N GLY A 235 -3.23 12.73 1.73
CA GLY A 235 -2.77 13.13 3.06
C GLY A 235 -3.92 13.08 4.06
N TYR A 236 -4.11 14.13 4.85
CA TYR A 236 -5.22 14.22 5.81
C TYR A 236 -6.35 15.12 5.28
N TRP A 237 -7.32 15.42 6.13
CA TRP A 237 -8.52 16.20 5.79
C TRP A 237 -8.31 17.71 5.52
N GLY A 238 -7.07 18.21 5.61
CA GLY A 238 -6.79 19.66 5.53
C GLY A 238 -7.26 20.35 4.24
N ILE A 239 -7.28 19.63 3.12
CA ILE A 239 -7.70 20.16 1.81
C ILE A 239 -9.20 20.49 1.73
N VAL A 240 -10.03 19.93 2.61
CA VAL A 240 -11.50 20.09 2.59
C VAL A 240 -11.90 21.57 2.63
N GLN A 241 -11.29 22.34 3.53
CA GLN A 241 -11.59 23.77 3.68
C GLN A 241 -11.13 24.60 2.49
N ASP A 242 -10.03 24.22 1.84
CA ASP A 242 -9.54 24.93 0.66
C ASP A 242 -10.45 24.68 -0.54
N VAL A 243 -10.97 23.45 -0.68
CA VAL A 243 -11.93 23.08 -1.73
C VAL A 243 -13.25 23.80 -1.56
N GLU A 244 -13.73 23.96 -0.33
CA GLU A 244 -14.96 24.72 -0.04
C GLU A 244 -14.82 26.21 -0.43
N LYS A 245 -13.62 26.78 -0.28
CA LYS A 245 -13.36 28.20 -0.51
C LYS A 245 -12.95 28.55 -1.95
N ASP A 246 -12.54 27.56 -2.74
CA ASP A 246 -11.94 27.77 -4.06
C ASP A 246 -12.62 26.88 -5.11
N GLU A 247 -13.58 27.47 -5.85
CA GLU A 247 -14.31 26.78 -6.92
C GLU A 247 -13.39 26.21 -8.01
N GLY A 248 -12.27 26.89 -8.30
CA GLY A 248 -11.30 26.41 -9.28
C GLY A 248 -10.54 25.17 -8.79
N LEU A 249 -10.21 25.12 -7.49
CA LEU A 249 -9.63 23.92 -6.89
C LEU A 249 -10.67 22.80 -6.85
N ALA A 250 -11.90 23.12 -6.47
CA ALA A 250 -13.01 22.16 -6.48
C ALA A 250 -13.24 21.58 -7.87
N ALA A 251 -13.18 22.38 -8.94
CA ALA A 251 -13.31 21.89 -10.31
C ALA A 251 -12.12 21.02 -10.75
N ALA A 252 -10.91 21.32 -10.25
CA ALA A 252 -9.70 20.59 -10.60
C ALA A 252 -9.63 19.16 -10.03
N ILE A 253 -10.27 18.92 -8.87
CA ILE A 253 -10.23 17.65 -8.16
C ILE A 253 -11.50 16.81 -8.36
N TYR A 254 -11.32 15.51 -8.57
CA TYR A 254 -12.41 14.54 -8.64
C TYR A 254 -12.85 14.08 -7.25
N ALA A 255 -11.90 13.57 -6.47
CA ALA A 255 -12.14 13.00 -5.14
C ALA A 255 -11.13 13.53 -4.11
N ILE A 256 -11.55 13.52 -2.85
CA ILE A 256 -10.68 13.76 -1.70
C ILE A 256 -10.12 12.41 -1.22
N GLY A 257 -8.84 12.20 -1.47
CA GLY A 257 -8.09 11.02 -1.01
C GLY A 257 -7.41 11.30 0.33
N VAL A 258 -7.72 10.48 1.33
CA VAL A 258 -7.13 10.57 2.68
C VAL A 258 -6.52 9.26 3.13
N HIS A 259 -5.54 9.37 4.02
CA HIS A 259 -4.77 8.26 4.55
C HIS A 259 -5.23 7.91 5.96
N TYR A 260 -5.35 6.61 6.24
CA TYR A 260 -5.66 6.05 7.56
C TYR A 260 -6.79 6.78 8.32
N PRO A 261 -7.99 6.97 7.72
CA PRO A 261 -9.04 7.83 8.28
C PRO A 261 -9.69 7.26 9.55
N GLY A 262 -9.33 6.05 9.99
CA GLY A 262 -9.95 5.39 11.12
C GLY A 262 -11.46 5.21 10.92
N THR A 263 -11.88 4.95 9.67
CA THR A 263 -13.27 4.84 9.21
C THR A 263 -14.09 6.11 9.21
N ASN A 264 -13.58 7.23 9.73
CA ASN A 264 -14.37 8.44 9.92
C ASN A 264 -14.00 9.53 8.92
N SER A 265 -14.95 10.42 8.67
CA SER A 265 -14.71 11.68 7.95
C SER A 265 -15.40 12.83 8.68
N PRO A 266 -14.84 14.04 8.62
CA PRO A 266 -15.40 15.21 9.27
C PRO A 266 -16.69 15.67 8.55
N SER A 267 -17.53 16.41 9.27
CA SER A 267 -18.87 16.80 8.79
C SER A 267 -18.82 17.68 7.55
N ASP A 268 -17.84 18.58 7.46
CA ASP A 268 -17.58 19.41 6.28
C ASP A 268 -17.28 18.57 5.04
N ALA A 269 -16.41 17.55 5.15
CA ALA A 269 -16.11 16.63 4.05
C ALA A 269 -17.34 15.85 3.58
N LYS A 270 -18.20 15.42 4.51
CA LYS A 270 -19.46 14.72 4.19
C LYS A 270 -20.43 15.64 3.42
N ASN A 271 -20.49 16.91 3.80
CA ASN A 271 -21.41 17.90 3.25
C ASN A 271 -20.90 18.55 1.95
N LEU A 272 -19.59 18.48 1.67
CA LEU A 272 -18.95 19.08 0.51
C LEU A 272 -19.44 18.50 -0.84
N GLY A 273 -20.08 17.32 -0.82
CA GLY A 273 -20.59 16.66 -2.03
C GLY A 273 -19.50 16.03 -2.91
N LYS A 274 -18.23 16.14 -2.52
CA LYS A 274 -17.11 15.44 -3.16
C LYS A 274 -17.09 13.96 -2.79
N THR A 275 -16.58 13.17 -3.72
CA THR A 275 -16.26 11.76 -3.44
C THR A 275 -15.09 11.68 -2.46
N LEU A 276 -15.17 10.76 -1.49
CA LEU A 276 -14.20 10.62 -0.41
C LEU A 276 -13.59 9.22 -0.46
N TRP A 277 -12.27 9.10 -0.44
CA TRP A 277 -11.56 7.83 -0.52
C TRP A 277 -10.64 7.65 0.69
N ALA A 278 -10.58 6.42 1.21
CA ALA A 278 -9.42 5.98 1.95
C ALA A 278 -8.36 5.57 0.89
N SER A 279 -7.62 6.56 0.38
CA SER A 279 -6.68 6.37 -0.73
C SER A 279 -5.38 5.69 -0.30
N GLU A 280 -5.22 5.51 1.01
CA GLU A 280 -4.28 4.59 1.66
C GLU A 280 -4.85 4.15 3.04
N ASP A 281 -4.87 2.85 3.29
CA ASP A 281 -5.33 2.24 4.53
C ASP A 281 -4.61 0.88 4.73
N TYR A 282 -5.01 0.08 5.73
CA TYR A 282 -4.41 -1.22 6.07
C TYR A 282 -3.04 -1.12 6.74
N SER A 283 -1.92 -1.23 6.00
CA SER A 283 -0.53 -1.18 6.51
C SER A 283 -0.22 -2.11 7.70
N THR A 284 -1.04 -3.14 7.89
CA THR A 284 -1.00 -4.02 9.06
C THR A 284 -0.44 -5.38 8.65
N PHE A 285 0.28 -6.04 9.56
CA PHE A 285 0.82 -7.37 9.33
C PHE A 285 -0.28 -8.32 8.84
N ASN A 286 0.02 -9.16 7.84
CA ASN A 286 -0.98 -9.94 7.12
C ASN A 286 -1.34 -11.29 7.74
N ASP A 287 -1.50 -11.30 9.05
CA ASP A 287 -2.06 -12.39 9.84
C ASP A 287 -3.59 -12.26 9.97
N GLU A 288 -4.17 -13.04 10.87
CA GLU A 288 -5.60 -13.06 11.15
C GLU A 288 -6.09 -11.72 11.74
N VAL A 289 -5.28 -11.04 12.56
CA VAL A 289 -5.60 -9.71 13.10
C VAL A 289 -5.62 -8.66 11.98
N GLY A 290 -4.64 -8.70 11.08
CA GLY A 290 -4.63 -7.88 9.87
C GLY A 290 -5.83 -8.16 8.97
N GLY A 291 -6.18 -9.44 8.79
CA GLY A 291 -7.40 -9.85 8.10
C GLY A 291 -8.66 -9.22 8.74
N GLY A 292 -8.78 -9.27 10.06
CA GLY A 292 -9.88 -8.65 10.79
C GLY A 292 -9.91 -7.13 10.65
N CYS A 293 -8.76 -6.47 10.75
CA CYS A 293 -8.61 -5.03 10.48
C CYS A 293 -9.17 -4.69 9.09
N TRP A 294 -8.74 -5.42 8.05
CA TRP A 294 -9.14 -5.15 6.66
C TRP A 294 -10.62 -5.42 6.41
N ALA A 295 -11.16 -6.53 6.92
CA ALA A 295 -12.59 -6.85 6.81
C ALA A 295 -13.47 -5.76 7.43
N ARG A 296 -13.06 -5.27 8.61
CA ARG A 296 -13.75 -4.20 9.32
C ARG A 296 -13.69 -2.88 8.55
N THR A 297 -12.52 -2.44 8.11
CA THR A 297 -12.37 -1.14 7.45
C THR A 297 -13.08 -1.08 6.10
N LEU A 298 -13.07 -2.17 5.31
CA LEU A 298 -13.79 -2.24 4.02
C LEU A 298 -15.29 -1.90 4.14
N ASN A 299 -15.97 -2.38 5.17
CA ASN A 299 -17.36 -2.01 5.43
C ASN A 299 -17.44 -0.63 6.08
N GLN A 300 -16.67 -0.41 7.15
CA GLN A 300 -16.90 0.70 8.05
C GLN A 300 -16.44 2.06 7.51
N ASN A 301 -15.50 2.08 6.56
CA ASN A 301 -15.11 3.29 5.84
C ASN A 301 -16.33 3.95 5.17
N TYR A 302 -17.22 3.17 4.54
CA TYR A 302 -18.47 3.72 3.99
C TYR A 302 -19.53 3.97 5.08
N VAL A 303 -19.72 3.02 6.01
CA VAL A 303 -20.76 3.12 7.05
C VAL A 303 -20.57 4.38 7.91
N ASN A 304 -19.34 4.68 8.34
CA ASN A 304 -19.05 5.77 9.26
C ASN A 304 -18.62 7.05 8.53
N GLY A 305 -17.85 6.91 7.45
CA GLY A 305 -17.13 8.01 6.79
C GLY A 305 -17.63 8.40 5.40
N LEU A 306 -18.62 7.70 4.83
CA LEU A 306 -19.04 7.89 3.43
C LEU A 306 -17.88 7.74 2.43
N LEU A 307 -16.85 6.99 2.80
CA LEU A 307 -15.69 6.70 1.95
C LEU A 307 -16.08 5.60 0.96
N THR A 308 -15.99 5.88 -0.34
CA THR A 308 -16.54 5.02 -1.41
C THR A 308 -15.49 4.14 -2.10
N SER A 309 -14.22 4.34 -1.75
CA SER A 309 -13.10 3.49 -2.15
C SER A 309 -12.15 3.32 -0.96
N THR A 310 -11.52 2.16 -0.87
CA THR A 310 -10.48 1.87 0.12
C THR A 310 -9.33 1.13 -0.57
N ILE A 311 -8.11 1.64 -0.42
CA ILE A 311 -6.90 1.14 -1.08
C ILE A 311 -5.89 0.71 -0.02
N ALA A 312 -5.53 -0.56 0.01
CA ALA A 312 -4.56 -1.10 0.98
C ALA A 312 -3.12 -0.76 0.60
N TRP A 313 -2.36 -0.14 1.50
CA TRP A 313 -0.91 -0.26 1.45
C TRP A 313 -0.48 -1.51 2.23
N ASN A 314 0.17 -2.50 1.63
CA ASN A 314 0.56 -2.62 0.21
C ASN A 314 -0.08 -3.83 -0.51
N LEU A 315 0.11 -3.89 -1.83
CA LEU A 315 -0.40 -4.94 -2.72
C LEU A 315 0.11 -6.31 -2.29
N ILE A 316 1.42 -6.39 -2.02
CA ILE A 316 2.11 -7.62 -1.70
C ILE A 316 3.37 -7.31 -0.90
N GLY A 317 3.62 -8.09 0.15
CA GLY A 317 4.90 -8.09 0.84
C GLY A 317 5.95 -8.82 -0.01
N SER A 318 6.67 -8.11 -0.88
CA SER A 318 7.77 -8.65 -1.71
C SER A 318 9.07 -7.85 -1.50
N TYR A 319 9.43 -7.66 -0.24
CA TYR A 319 10.64 -6.96 0.25
C TYR A 319 11.19 -7.70 1.49
N TYR A 320 12.43 -7.40 1.88
CA TYR A 320 13.17 -8.19 2.88
C TYR A 320 12.60 -8.10 4.32
N GLU A 321 12.79 -9.18 5.11
CA GLU A 321 12.25 -9.40 6.47
C GLU A 321 12.63 -8.34 7.53
N ASN A 322 13.74 -7.63 7.35
CA ASN A 322 14.23 -6.62 8.31
C ASN A 322 14.03 -5.18 7.82
N LEU A 323 13.31 -4.98 6.72
CA LEU A 323 12.82 -3.67 6.33
C LEU A 323 11.54 -3.33 7.12
N PRO A 324 11.20 -2.04 7.28
CA PRO A 324 9.97 -1.63 7.96
C PRO A 324 8.73 -2.33 7.43
N TRP A 325 7.71 -2.47 8.28
CA TRP A 325 6.39 -2.98 7.87
C TRP A 325 6.44 -4.33 7.12
N PHE A 326 7.40 -5.20 7.48
CA PHE A 326 7.52 -6.52 6.87
C PHE A 326 6.17 -7.26 6.90
N ARG A 327 5.77 -7.82 5.76
CA ARG A 327 4.49 -8.51 5.56
C ARG A 327 3.23 -7.67 5.82
N SER A 328 3.28 -6.36 5.57
CA SER A 328 2.09 -5.50 5.57
C SER A 328 1.35 -5.44 4.22
N GLY A 329 1.49 -6.47 3.39
CA GLY A 329 0.79 -6.58 2.10
C GLY A 329 -0.39 -7.53 2.13
N LEU A 330 -1.30 -7.46 1.15
CA LEU A 330 -2.45 -8.36 1.10
C LEU A 330 -2.07 -9.85 1.05
N MET A 331 -0.88 -10.17 0.53
CA MET A 331 -0.23 -11.48 0.58
C MET A 331 1.30 -11.33 0.70
N THR A 332 2.05 -12.43 0.82
CA THR A 332 3.52 -12.41 1.00
C THR A 332 4.24 -13.23 -0.08
N ALA A 333 5.27 -12.66 -0.72
CA ALA A 333 6.14 -13.34 -1.69
C ALA A 333 7.57 -12.76 -1.65
N VAL A 334 8.34 -13.14 -0.61
CA VAL A 334 9.65 -12.55 -0.30
C VAL A 334 10.84 -13.47 -0.65
N GLN A 335 10.60 -14.61 -1.29
CA GLN A 335 11.61 -15.64 -1.55
C GLN A 335 11.58 -16.12 -3.02
N PRO A 336 11.93 -15.26 -3.99
CA PRO A 336 11.99 -15.67 -5.40
C PRO A 336 12.94 -16.86 -5.63
N TRP A 337 14.01 -16.98 -4.83
CA TRP A 337 14.98 -18.08 -4.91
C TRP A 337 14.42 -19.45 -4.50
N SER A 338 13.40 -19.51 -3.65
CA SER A 338 12.72 -20.77 -3.29
C SER A 338 11.43 -20.97 -4.07
N GLY A 339 10.80 -19.88 -4.54
CA GLY A 339 9.46 -19.89 -5.11
C GLY A 339 8.34 -19.91 -4.07
N HIS A 340 8.67 -19.88 -2.77
CA HIS A 340 7.69 -19.87 -1.69
C HIS A 340 6.88 -18.56 -1.67
N TYR A 341 5.56 -18.63 -1.51
CA TYR A 341 4.68 -17.50 -1.26
C TYR A 341 3.52 -17.91 -0.35
N ASN A 342 2.89 -16.95 0.32
CA ASN A 342 1.76 -17.20 1.22
C ASN A 342 0.56 -16.38 0.78
N VAL A 343 -0.55 -17.07 0.48
CA VAL A 343 -1.87 -16.47 0.25
C VAL A 343 -2.52 -16.29 1.62
N THR A 344 -2.49 -15.08 2.14
CA THR A 344 -2.92 -14.79 3.52
C THR A 344 -4.38 -14.33 3.60
N THR A 345 -4.88 -14.15 4.83
CA THR A 345 -6.28 -13.81 5.11
C THR A 345 -6.82 -12.56 4.38
N PRO A 346 -6.04 -11.46 4.16
CA PRO A 346 -6.58 -10.25 3.52
C PRO A 346 -6.99 -10.46 2.06
N ILE A 347 -6.40 -11.42 1.34
CA ILE A 347 -6.85 -11.80 -0.02
C ILE A 347 -8.32 -12.19 -0.01
N TRP A 348 -8.71 -13.01 0.97
CA TRP A 348 -10.07 -13.53 1.07
C TRP A 348 -11.03 -12.51 1.66
N MET A 349 -10.58 -11.65 2.57
CA MET A 349 -11.37 -10.51 3.05
C MET A 349 -11.69 -9.52 1.91
N THR A 350 -10.73 -9.30 1.01
CA THR A 350 -10.93 -8.49 -0.19
C THR A 350 -11.97 -9.14 -1.12
N ALA A 351 -11.87 -10.45 -1.34
CA ALA A 351 -12.75 -11.21 -2.23
C ALA A 351 -14.24 -11.16 -1.82
N HIS A 352 -14.54 -11.02 -0.52
CA HIS A 352 -15.91 -10.85 -0.01
C HIS A 352 -16.62 -9.61 -0.56
N THR A 353 -15.87 -8.61 -1.03
CA THR A 353 -16.40 -7.43 -1.69
C THR A 353 -16.17 -7.49 -3.19
N THR A 354 -14.93 -7.65 -3.64
CA THR A 354 -14.52 -7.42 -5.03
C THR A 354 -15.05 -8.44 -6.03
N GLN A 355 -15.30 -9.69 -5.61
CA GLN A 355 -15.90 -10.70 -6.51
C GLN A 355 -17.41 -10.47 -6.74
N PHE A 356 -18.04 -9.60 -5.94
CA PHE A 356 -19.50 -9.44 -5.89
C PHE A 356 -19.97 -7.99 -6.04
N THR A 357 -19.06 -7.09 -6.39
CA THR A 357 -19.37 -5.69 -6.68
C THR A 357 -18.59 -5.24 -7.91
N SER A 358 -18.94 -4.09 -8.48
CA SER A 358 -18.17 -3.46 -9.53
C SER A 358 -18.18 -1.95 -9.35
N ILE A 359 -17.10 -1.29 -9.76
CA ILE A 359 -17.02 0.18 -9.79
C ILE A 359 -18.23 0.72 -10.57
N GLY A 360 -18.92 1.71 -10.00
CA GLY A 360 -20.15 2.29 -10.56
C GLY A 360 -21.45 1.69 -10.01
N TRP A 361 -21.38 0.64 -9.19
CA TRP A 361 -22.54 0.23 -8.37
C TRP A 361 -22.88 1.31 -7.35
N ASN A 362 -24.09 1.25 -6.79
CA ASN A 362 -24.49 2.14 -5.71
C ASN A 362 -24.62 1.37 -4.41
N TYR A 363 -24.15 1.97 -3.33
CA TYR A 363 -24.57 1.56 -2.00
C TYR A 363 -26.06 1.83 -1.81
N PHE A 364 -26.71 1.10 -0.91
CA PHE A 364 -28.01 1.49 -0.39
C PHE A 364 -27.88 2.68 0.57
N SER A 365 -28.99 3.35 0.87
CA SER A 365 -29.00 4.45 1.84
C SER A 365 -28.80 3.93 3.28
N HIS A 366 -28.18 4.74 4.13
CA HIS A 366 -27.99 4.43 5.55
C HIS A 366 -29.33 4.16 6.24
N GLY A 367 -29.40 3.06 7.00
CA GLY A 367 -30.64 2.58 7.63
C GLY A 367 -31.52 1.70 6.74
N ASN A 368 -31.30 1.69 5.41
CA ASN A 368 -32.06 0.89 4.43
C ASN A 368 -31.15 -0.07 3.64
N GLY A 369 -30.07 -0.55 4.25
CA GLY A 369 -29.13 -1.50 3.65
C GLY A 369 -27.68 -1.27 4.03
N VAL A 370 -27.40 -0.14 4.69
CA VAL A 370 -26.08 0.20 5.24
C VAL A 370 -26.21 0.58 6.71
N GLY A 371 -25.40 -0.01 7.59
CA GLY A 371 -25.44 0.35 9.01
C GLY A 371 -24.62 -0.54 9.94
N LYS A 372 -24.80 -0.31 11.25
CA LYS A 372 -24.24 -1.13 12.33
C LYS A 372 -25.21 -2.23 12.74
N LEU A 373 -24.68 -3.36 13.19
CA LEU A 373 -25.46 -4.45 13.76
C LEU A 373 -25.84 -4.18 15.22
N PRO A 374 -26.97 -4.72 15.72
CA PRO A 374 -27.45 -4.45 17.08
C PRO A 374 -26.47 -4.81 18.21
N LYS A 375 -25.67 -5.86 18.04
CA LYS A 375 -24.69 -6.31 19.04
C LYS A 375 -23.24 -6.28 18.54
N GLY A 376 -22.88 -5.25 17.79
CA GLY A 376 -21.53 -5.07 17.24
C GLY A 376 -21.35 -5.70 15.85
N GLY A 377 -20.43 -5.14 15.06
CA GLY A 377 -20.26 -5.41 13.63
C GLY A 377 -21.04 -4.46 12.73
N SER A 378 -20.95 -4.65 11.41
CA SER A 378 -21.58 -3.79 10.41
C SER A 378 -22.02 -4.53 9.15
N TYR A 379 -22.86 -3.88 8.35
CA TYR A 379 -23.30 -4.39 7.07
C TYR A 379 -23.40 -3.28 6.02
N VAL A 380 -23.09 -3.63 4.78
CA VAL A 380 -23.29 -2.79 3.60
C VAL A 380 -24.00 -3.59 2.51
N SER A 381 -24.92 -2.94 1.81
CA SER A 381 -25.62 -3.51 0.66
C SER A 381 -25.34 -2.65 -0.56
N LEU A 382 -25.15 -3.29 -1.72
CA LEU A 382 -24.88 -2.64 -2.99
C LEU A 382 -25.74 -3.25 -4.10
N THR A 383 -26.09 -2.42 -5.07
CA THR A 383 -26.79 -2.84 -6.29
C THR A 383 -26.20 -2.18 -7.53
N ASN A 384 -26.29 -2.87 -8.66
CA ASN A 384 -26.02 -2.28 -9.97
C ASN A 384 -27.16 -1.31 -10.38
N GLU A 385 -26.92 -0.55 -11.46
CA GLU A 385 -27.87 0.44 -12.00
C GLU A 385 -29.22 -0.19 -12.42
N ALA A 386 -29.18 -1.39 -13.01
CA ALA A 386 -30.38 -2.11 -13.43
C ALA A 386 -31.23 -2.64 -12.27
N LYS A 387 -30.70 -2.64 -11.05
CA LYS A 387 -31.36 -3.13 -9.83
C LYS A 387 -31.80 -4.60 -9.91
N ASP A 388 -31.05 -5.41 -10.64
CA ASP A 388 -31.24 -6.85 -10.77
C ASP A 388 -30.13 -7.68 -10.07
N GLN A 389 -29.07 -7.01 -9.60
CA GLN A 389 -28.01 -7.62 -8.82
C GLN A 389 -27.89 -6.99 -7.43
N LEU A 390 -27.88 -7.83 -6.39
CA LEU A 390 -27.78 -7.40 -5.01
C LEU A 390 -26.64 -8.16 -4.33
N THR A 391 -25.80 -7.41 -3.61
CA THR A 391 -24.75 -7.94 -2.73
C THR A 391 -24.87 -7.29 -1.36
N ILE A 392 -24.81 -8.09 -0.29
CA ILE A 392 -24.80 -7.66 1.11
C ILE A 392 -23.55 -8.26 1.75
N VAL A 393 -22.67 -7.42 2.29
CA VAL A 393 -21.45 -7.82 3.01
C VAL A 393 -21.63 -7.49 4.49
N ILE A 394 -21.48 -8.49 5.36
CA ILE A 394 -21.69 -8.41 6.81
C ILE A 394 -20.40 -8.81 7.50
N GLU A 395 -19.95 -8.04 8.49
CA GLU A 395 -18.77 -8.36 9.31
C GLU A 395 -19.09 -8.23 10.80
N THR A 396 -18.49 -9.10 11.62
CA THR A 396 -18.61 -9.11 13.10
C THR A 396 -17.24 -9.14 13.79
N MET A 397 -16.28 -8.36 13.27
CA MET A 397 -14.91 -8.34 13.77
C MET A 397 -14.84 -7.79 15.19
N THR A 398 -14.33 -8.58 16.12
CA THR A 398 -14.10 -8.18 17.51
C THR A 398 -12.94 -7.18 17.60
N HIS A 399 -12.92 -6.38 18.67
CA HIS A 399 -11.94 -5.31 18.84
C HIS A 399 -10.50 -5.83 18.80
N ASP A 400 -10.16 -6.78 19.69
CA ASP A 400 -8.77 -7.25 19.87
C ASP A 400 -8.26 -8.04 18.66
N HIS A 401 -9.15 -8.57 17.84
CA HIS A 401 -8.84 -9.35 16.65
C HIS A 401 -8.92 -8.54 15.34
N SER A 402 -9.07 -7.21 15.42
CA SER A 402 -9.16 -6.36 14.23
C SER A 402 -8.45 -5.02 14.38
N LEU A 403 -7.42 -4.99 15.21
CA LEU A 403 -6.57 -3.82 15.39
C LEU A 403 -5.78 -3.56 14.10
N CYS A 404 -5.96 -2.36 13.55
CA CYS A 404 -5.06 -1.84 12.52
C CYS A 404 -3.89 -1.13 13.20
N VAL A 405 -2.76 -1.01 12.51
CA VAL A 405 -1.63 -0.22 13.02
C VAL A 405 -1.98 1.26 13.20
N ARG A 406 -2.92 1.78 12.41
CA ARG A 406 -3.35 3.19 12.42
C ARG A 406 -4.84 3.34 12.08
N PRO A 407 -5.54 4.29 12.73
CA PRO A 407 -5.21 4.88 14.03
C PRO A 407 -5.46 3.88 15.16
N ALA A 408 -5.20 4.29 16.41
CA ALA A 408 -5.66 3.51 17.57
C ALA A 408 -7.18 3.31 17.52
N LEU A 409 -7.62 2.07 17.76
CA LEU A 409 -9.03 1.70 17.73
C LEU A 409 -9.63 1.83 19.15
N PRO A 410 -10.69 2.62 19.35
CA PRO A 410 -11.39 2.66 20.64
C PRO A 410 -12.04 1.30 20.94
N PRO A 411 -12.13 0.90 22.22
CA PRO A 411 -12.73 -0.38 22.60
C PRO A 411 -14.21 -0.44 22.24
N TYR A 412 -14.66 -1.62 21.80
CA TYR A 412 -16.06 -1.93 21.55
C TYR A 412 -16.34 -3.42 21.72
N ASP A 413 -17.58 -3.75 22.08
CA ASP A 413 -18.01 -5.13 22.27
C ASP A 413 -18.73 -5.67 21.02
N VAL A 414 -18.50 -6.96 20.74
CA VAL A 414 -19.27 -7.72 19.76
C VAL A 414 -19.79 -8.98 20.44
N TYR A 415 -21.06 -9.29 20.25
CA TYR A 415 -21.68 -10.52 20.76
C TYR A 415 -22.34 -11.30 19.63
N PRO A 416 -22.36 -12.64 19.74
CA PRO A 416 -23.16 -13.43 18.82
C PRO A 416 -24.64 -13.02 18.84
N GLN A 417 -25.25 -13.00 17.67
CA GLN A 417 -26.58 -12.43 17.49
C GLN A 417 -27.35 -13.11 16.35
N ASN A 418 -28.66 -13.25 16.54
CA ASN A 418 -29.57 -13.57 15.45
C ASN A 418 -30.06 -12.27 14.82
N ILE A 419 -29.98 -12.18 13.50
CA ILE A 419 -30.54 -11.07 12.73
C ILE A 419 -31.55 -11.58 11.71
N THR A 420 -32.62 -10.80 11.51
CA THR A 420 -33.58 -11.00 10.43
C THR A 420 -33.32 -9.98 9.34
N ILE A 421 -33.01 -10.44 8.14
CA ILE A 421 -32.90 -9.62 6.93
C ILE A 421 -34.28 -9.51 6.32
N THR A 422 -34.73 -8.28 6.06
CA THR A 422 -35.95 -7.98 5.32
C THR A 422 -35.60 -7.28 4.02
N LEU A 423 -35.91 -7.91 2.89
CA LEU A 423 -35.77 -7.35 1.55
C LEU A 423 -37.06 -6.64 1.16
N LYS A 424 -36.93 -5.45 0.60
CA LYS A 424 -38.03 -4.63 0.09
C LYS A 424 -37.68 -4.08 -1.30
N GLY A 425 -38.58 -3.25 -1.84
CA GLY A 425 -38.40 -2.60 -3.13
C GLY A 425 -38.17 -3.62 -4.25
N SER A 426 -37.15 -3.35 -5.08
CA SER A 426 -36.80 -4.16 -6.26
C SER A 426 -36.46 -5.62 -5.90
N PHE A 427 -36.04 -5.88 -4.66
CA PHE A 427 -35.53 -7.19 -4.22
C PHE A 427 -36.50 -7.95 -3.29
N ALA A 428 -37.72 -7.43 -3.06
CA ALA A 428 -38.68 -8.01 -2.12
C ALA A 428 -39.06 -9.48 -2.39
N ASN A 429 -39.00 -9.88 -3.67
CA ASN A 429 -39.41 -11.20 -4.14
C ASN A 429 -38.23 -12.15 -4.42
N LEU A 430 -37.00 -11.80 -4.03
CA LEU A 430 -35.86 -12.69 -4.20
C LEU A 430 -36.10 -13.99 -3.41
N PRO A 431 -36.06 -15.18 -4.05
CA PRO A 431 -36.35 -16.44 -3.37
C PRO A 431 -35.16 -16.94 -2.55
N HIS A 432 -33.94 -16.65 -2.98
CA HIS A 432 -32.71 -17.04 -2.30
C HIS A 432 -31.53 -16.15 -2.71
N MET A 433 -30.47 -16.17 -1.91
CA MET A 433 -29.17 -15.56 -2.23
C MET A 433 -28.03 -16.55 -1.98
N ASN A 434 -26.98 -16.51 -2.80
CA ASN A 434 -25.75 -17.26 -2.57
C ASN A 434 -25.05 -16.75 -1.30
N VAL A 435 -24.35 -17.64 -0.60
CA VAL A 435 -23.68 -17.32 0.67
C VAL A 435 -22.21 -17.68 0.59
N TRP A 436 -21.34 -16.71 0.82
CA TRP A 436 -19.91 -16.87 1.03
C TRP A 436 -19.56 -16.53 2.46
N TYR A 437 -18.70 -17.32 3.09
CA TYR A 437 -18.42 -17.25 4.52
C TYR A 437 -16.93 -17.36 4.80
N SER A 438 -16.41 -16.48 5.65
CA SER A 438 -15.13 -16.69 6.33
C SER A 438 -15.25 -16.53 7.85
N LYS A 439 -14.38 -17.23 8.57
CA LYS A 439 -14.19 -17.17 10.03
C LYS A 439 -12.69 -17.14 10.31
N LEU A 440 -12.27 -16.09 11.01
CA LEU A 440 -10.97 -15.99 11.64
C LEU A 440 -11.09 -16.62 13.02
N ASP A 441 -10.39 -17.73 13.25
CA ASP A 441 -10.50 -18.54 14.45
C ASP A 441 -9.30 -18.34 15.38
N PHE A 442 -9.53 -17.53 16.41
CA PHE A 442 -8.52 -17.23 17.43
C PHE A 442 -8.50 -18.25 18.59
N SER A 443 -9.20 -19.38 18.44
CA SER A 443 -9.27 -20.44 19.47
C SER A 443 -8.26 -21.57 19.24
N GLY A 444 -7.47 -21.48 18.17
CA GLY A 444 -6.51 -22.51 17.75
C GLY A 444 -7.10 -23.58 16.84
N THR A 445 -8.35 -23.39 16.35
CA THR A 445 -8.87 -24.20 15.24
C THR A 445 -8.52 -23.55 13.91
N GLU A 446 -8.57 -24.32 12.82
CA GLU A 446 -8.20 -23.79 11.50
C GLU A 446 -9.23 -22.77 11.01
N ASP A 447 -8.70 -21.65 10.53
CA ASP A 447 -9.43 -20.62 9.82
C ASP A 447 -10.25 -21.17 8.65
N ARG A 448 -11.46 -20.65 8.48
CA ARG A 448 -12.31 -20.98 7.33
C ARG A 448 -12.34 -19.79 6.42
N MET A 449 -11.69 -19.87 5.27
CA MET A 449 -11.59 -18.75 4.33
C MET A 449 -12.43 -18.97 3.07
N PHE A 450 -13.28 -17.99 2.75
CA PHE A 450 -14.04 -17.85 1.50
C PHE A 450 -14.79 -19.11 1.06
N VAL A 451 -15.52 -19.72 2.00
CA VAL A 451 -16.25 -20.97 1.78
C VAL A 451 -17.66 -20.69 1.28
N LYS A 452 -18.02 -21.26 0.13
CA LYS A 452 -19.40 -21.25 -0.37
C LYS A 452 -20.30 -22.13 0.50
N LYS A 453 -21.36 -21.56 1.05
CA LYS A 453 -22.37 -22.25 1.87
C LYS A 453 -23.64 -22.53 1.07
N LYS A 454 -24.59 -23.24 1.69
CA LYS A 454 -25.93 -23.41 1.12
C LYS A 454 -26.59 -22.03 0.93
N PRO A 455 -27.30 -21.78 -0.19
CA PRO A 455 -28.02 -20.53 -0.39
C PRO A 455 -28.99 -20.24 0.75
N LEU A 456 -29.09 -18.96 1.13
CA LEU A 456 -30.04 -18.48 2.13
C LEU A 456 -31.38 -18.26 1.45
N GLY A 457 -32.40 -19.01 1.85
CA GLY A 457 -33.76 -18.87 1.33
C GLY A 457 -34.53 -17.75 2.04
N PHE A 458 -35.25 -16.95 1.28
CA PHE A 458 -36.13 -15.90 1.79
C PHE A 458 -37.59 -16.34 1.68
N LYS A 459 -38.36 -16.15 2.75
CA LYS A 459 -39.81 -16.38 2.79
C LYS A 459 -40.50 -15.05 3.03
N ASN A 460 -41.38 -14.64 2.13
CA ASN A 460 -42.06 -13.34 2.19
C ASN A 460 -41.06 -12.17 2.35
N GLY A 461 -39.96 -12.21 1.58
CA GLY A 461 -38.88 -11.21 1.64
C GLY A 461 -38.02 -11.26 2.91
N GLN A 462 -38.16 -12.27 3.78
CA GLN A 462 -37.41 -12.34 5.05
C GLN A 462 -36.58 -13.61 5.18
N ALA A 463 -35.40 -13.48 5.80
CA ALA A 463 -34.55 -14.59 6.21
C ALA A 463 -33.89 -14.27 7.56
N THR A 464 -33.70 -15.29 8.39
CA THR A 464 -32.98 -15.15 9.67
C THR A 464 -31.67 -15.91 9.58
N LEU A 465 -30.61 -15.29 10.09
CA LEU A 465 -29.30 -15.91 10.24
C LEU A 465 -28.74 -15.68 11.64
N TYR A 466 -27.91 -16.62 12.07
CA TYR A 466 -27.07 -16.48 13.25
C TYR A 466 -25.69 -15.95 12.82
N LEU A 467 -25.19 -14.96 13.55
CA LEU A 467 -23.86 -14.39 13.38
C LEU A 467 -23.03 -14.70 14.63
N GLY A 468 -21.88 -15.32 14.42
CA GLY A 468 -20.83 -15.49 15.41
C GLY A 468 -19.89 -14.27 15.50
N LEU A 469 -18.77 -14.46 16.17
CA LEU A 469 -17.69 -13.46 16.28
C LEU A 469 -16.66 -13.67 15.17
N ASP A 470 -16.02 -12.60 14.73
CA ASP A 470 -14.94 -12.61 13.72
C ASP A 470 -15.33 -13.36 12.44
N GLU A 471 -16.59 -13.16 12.01
CA GLU A 471 -17.13 -13.70 10.79
C GLU A 471 -17.31 -12.61 9.73
N ILE A 472 -17.10 -12.99 8.48
CA ILE A 472 -17.53 -12.20 7.33
C ILE A 472 -18.44 -13.07 6.44
N LEU A 473 -19.58 -12.49 6.07
CA LEU A 473 -20.59 -13.14 5.23
C LEU A 473 -20.91 -12.25 4.04
N THR A 474 -20.87 -12.80 2.84
CA THR A 474 -21.41 -12.15 1.65
C THR A 474 -22.64 -12.90 1.18
N LEU A 475 -23.77 -12.22 1.16
CA LEU A 475 -25.01 -12.66 0.53
C LEU A 475 -25.10 -12.00 -0.84
N THR A 476 -25.26 -12.75 -1.91
CA THR A 476 -25.31 -12.14 -3.25
C THR A 476 -26.19 -12.90 -4.23
N THR A 477 -26.78 -12.20 -5.20
CA THR A 477 -27.42 -12.83 -6.36
C THR A 477 -26.40 -13.28 -7.42
N ILE A 478 -25.16 -12.79 -7.36
CA ILE A 478 -24.08 -13.15 -8.28
C ILE A 478 -23.69 -14.62 -8.08
N THR A 479 -23.52 -15.34 -9.19
CA THR A 479 -23.22 -16.77 -9.21
C THR A 479 -21.76 -17.10 -9.54
N THR A 480 -20.98 -16.11 -9.97
CA THR A 480 -19.61 -16.28 -10.49
C THR A 480 -18.53 -16.41 -9.43
N GLY A 481 -18.84 -16.17 -8.15
CA GLY A 481 -17.87 -16.26 -7.07
C GLY A 481 -17.13 -17.60 -7.04
N ASN A 482 -15.84 -17.54 -6.76
CA ASN A 482 -14.98 -18.71 -6.76
C ASN A 482 -13.76 -18.50 -5.84
N LYS A 483 -13.43 -19.53 -5.05
CA LYS A 483 -12.20 -19.58 -4.26
C LYS A 483 -11.10 -20.20 -5.12
N GLY A 484 -10.33 -19.35 -5.78
CA GLY A 484 -9.20 -19.77 -6.60
C GLY A 484 -8.18 -20.58 -5.80
N SER A 485 -7.63 -21.61 -6.42
CA SER A 485 -6.58 -22.42 -5.81
C SER A 485 -5.54 -22.87 -6.83
N TYR A 486 -4.31 -22.95 -6.36
CA TYR A 486 -3.19 -23.60 -7.02
C TYR A 486 -2.61 -24.68 -6.10
N GLN A 487 -1.64 -25.43 -6.61
CA GLN A 487 -0.86 -26.35 -5.78
C GLN A 487 -0.09 -25.57 -4.71
N GLN A 488 0.22 -26.22 -3.59
CA GLN A 488 1.02 -25.61 -2.53
C GLN A 488 2.38 -25.17 -3.11
N PRO A 489 2.81 -23.93 -2.84
CA PRO A 489 4.11 -23.47 -3.29
C PRO A 489 5.24 -24.27 -2.62
N PRO A 490 6.46 -24.21 -3.18
CA PRO A 490 7.63 -24.81 -2.56
C PRO A 490 7.82 -24.37 -1.10
N GLU A 491 8.46 -25.22 -0.30
CA GLU A 491 8.84 -24.90 1.06
C GLU A 491 9.83 -23.72 1.09
N PRO A 492 9.77 -22.86 2.13
CA PRO A 492 10.66 -21.72 2.23
C PRO A 492 12.12 -22.16 2.36
N GLN A 493 13.02 -21.40 1.74
CA GLN A 493 14.48 -21.62 1.82
C GLN A 493 15.19 -20.32 2.13
N SER A 494 16.33 -20.42 2.82
CA SER A 494 17.21 -19.27 3.05
C SER A 494 17.77 -18.74 1.73
N PHE A 495 18.09 -17.45 1.68
CA PHE A 495 18.80 -16.86 0.56
C PHE A 495 20.08 -17.68 0.26
N PRO A 496 20.35 -18.04 -1.01
CA PRO A 496 21.42 -18.97 -1.35
C PRO A 496 22.81 -18.43 -1.03
N LEU A 497 23.67 -19.32 -0.54
CA LEU A 497 25.12 -19.15 -0.50
C LEU A 497 25.79 -20.39 -1.11
N PRO A 498 26.77 -20.23 -2.03
CA PRO A 498 27.23 -18.95 -2.60
C PRO A 498 26.20 -18.31 -3.55
N TYR A 499 26.23 -16.97 -3.64
CA TYR A 499 25.48 -16.20 -4.64
C TYR A 499 26.45 -15.41 -5.52
N LYS A 500 26.20 -15.37 -6.83
CA LYS A 500 26.95 -14.59 -7.81
C LYS A 500 25.98 -14.01 -8.83
N ASP A 501 26.26 -12.79 -9.28
CA ASP A 501 25.55 -12.11 -10.36
C ASP A 501 26.58 -11.35 -11.19
N ASP A 502 26.67 -11.66 -12.48
CA ASP A 502 27.53 -10.96 -13.45
C ASP A 502 26.73 -9.98 -14.33
N PHE A 503 25.41 -9.89 -14.11
CA PHE A 503 24.48 -8.97 -14.77
C PHE A 503 24.33 -9.15 -16.29
N GLU A 504 25.03 -10.09 -16.92
CA GLU A 504 25.01 -10.34 -18.37
C GLU A 504 23.64 -10.84 -18.87
N GLY A 505 22.84 -11.43 -17.97
CA GLY A 505 21.47 -11.86 -18.26
C GLY A 505 20.41 -10.76 -18.23
N LEU A 506 20.77 -9.52 -17.88
CA LEU A 506 19.84 -8.41 -17.68
C LEU A 506 19.80 -7.46 -18.88
N GLN A 507 18.74 -6.67 -18.98
CA GLN A 507 18.59 -5.65 -20.02
C GLN A 507 19.12 -4.29 -19.57
N ILE A 508 19.57 -3.45 -20.52
CA ILE A 508 19.97 -2.07 -20.23
C ILE A 508 18.82 -1.32 -19.54
N SER A 509 19.16 -0.52 -18.52
CA SER A 509 18.22 0.21 -17.64
C SER A 509 17.32 -0.66 -16.77
N GLN A 510 17.51 -1.99 -16.77
CA GLN A 510 16.91 -2.86 -15.79
C GLN A 510 17.64 -2.71 -14.45
N GLU A 511 16.91 -2.86 -13.35
CA GLU A 511 17.50 -3.01 -12.02
C GLU A 511 17.84 -4.49 -11.73
N PRO A 512 18.90 -4.80 -10.96
CA PRO A 512 19.18 -6.18 -10.57
C PRO A 512 18.05 -6.73 -9.72
N TYR A 513 17.76 -8.03 -9.88
CA TYR A 513 16.59 -8.64 -9.26
C TYR A 513 16.60 -8.60 -7.73
N ASN A 514 17.69 -9.08 -7.11
CA ASN A 514 17.79 -9.24 -5.66
C ASN A 514 18.47 -8.05 -4.96
N LEU A 515 19.06 -7.11 -5.72
CA LEU A 515 19.69 -5.92 -5.17
C LEU A 515 18.64 -4.83 -4.98
N VAL A 516 18.43 -4.41 -3.72
CA VAL A 516 17.37 -3.46 -3.35
C VAL A 516 18.00 -2.15 -2.91
N ALA A 517 17.92 -1.16 -3.78
CA ALA A 517 18.47 0.17 -3.53
C ALA A 517 17.71 0.89 -2.40
N GLN A 518 18.43 1.28 -1.35
CA GLN A 518 17.89 2.04 -0.21
C GLN A 518 18.18 3.54 -0.32
N VAL A 519 19.24 3.91 -1.05
CA VAL A 519 19.58 5.30 -1.42
C VAL A 519 20.15 5.30 -2.83
N GLY A 520 19.70 6.24 -3.67
CA GLY A 520 20.08 6.31 -5.07
C GLY A 520 19.46 5.18 -5.89
N ARG A 521 19.82 5.09 -7.17
CA ARG A 521 19.34 4.07 -8.10
C ARG A 521 20.47 3.35 -8.77
N PHE A 522 20.28 2.07 -9.03
CA PHE A 522 21.29 1.15 -9.55
C PHE A 522 20.71 0.44 -10.78
N GLU A 523 21.26 0.73 -11.95
CA GLU A 523 20.75 0.24 -13.23
C GLU A 523 21.84 -0.42 -14.06
N VAL A 524 21.45 -1.41 -14.85
CA VAL A 524 22.33 -2.07 -15.82
C VAL A 524 22.69 -1.08 -16.93
N VAL A 525 23.99 -0.92 -17.16
CA VAL A 525 24.54 -0.15 -18.27
C VAL A 525 25.63 -0.95 -18.96
N LYS A 526 25.92 -0.61 -20.21
CA LYS A 526 27.10 -1.12 -20.90
C LYS A 526 28.35 -0.43 -20.35
N SER A 527 29.35 -1.21 -19.93
CA SER A 527 30.63 -0.67 -19.49
C SER A 527 31.36 0.04 -20.64
N GLN A 528 32.15 1.07 -20.29
CA GLN A 528 33.08 1.68 -21.24
C GLN A 528 34.32 0.80 -21.47
N ASP A 529 34.62 -0.08 -20.51
CA ASP A 529 35.61 -1.14 -20.67
C ASP A 529 34.92 -2.39 -21.21
N ALA A 530 35.20 -2.73 -22.47
CA ALA A 530 34.60 -3.88 -23.13
C ALA A 530 34.92 -5.22 -22.44
N SER A 531 35.94 -5.29 -21.58
CA SER A 531 36.23 -6.50 -20.79
C SER A 531 35.24 -6.76 -19.66
N HIS A 532 34.46 -5.75 -19.25
CA HIS A 532 33.50 -5.83 -18.15
C HIS A 532 32.03 -5.96 -18.61
N GLY A 533 31.75 -5.96 -19.92
CA GLY A 533 30.40 -6.23 -20.45
C GLY A 533 29.29 -5.32 -19.88
N LEU A 534 28.31 -5.92 -19.22
CA LEU A 534 27.23 -5.24 -18.50
C LEU A 534 27.59 -5.05 -17.02
N VAL A 535 27.34 -3.85 -16.51
CA VAL A 535 27.64 -3.47 -15.13
C VAL A 535 26.46 -2.75 -14.50
N ILE A 536 26.40 -2.77 -13.16
CA ILE A 536 25.43 -1.97 -12.41
C ILE A 536 26.04 -0.61 -12.07
N ARG A 537 25.37 0.45 -12.49
CA ARG A 537 25.79 1.83 -12.25
C ARG A 537 24.79 2.53 -11.33
N GLN A 538 25.31 3.26 -10.36
CA GLN A 538 24.53 4.26 -9.64
C GLN A 538 24.18 5.41 -10.62
N THR A 539 22.90 5.73 -10.81
CA THR A 539 22.43 6.72 -11.82
C THR A 539 21.98 8.08 -11.27
N VAL A 540 21.80 8.22 -9.95
CA VAL A 540 21.30 9.44 -9.30
C VAL A 540 22.44 10.42 -9.00
N LEU A 541 22.45 11.55 -9.69
CA LEU A 541 23.54 12.54 -9.62
C LEU A 541 23.33 13.66 -8.59
N GLN A 542 22.08 13.90 -8.20
CA GLN A 542 21.69 15.00 -7.32
C GLN A 542 20.76 14.47 -6.24
N GLN A 543 20.79 15.08 -5.06
CA GLN A 543 19.88 14.71 -3.97
C GLN A 543 18.42 14.86 -4.45
N PRO A 544 17.61 13.80 -4.39
CA PRO A 544 16.20 13.88 -4.71
C PRO A 544 15.39 14.74 -3.73
N ILE A 545 14.17 15.10 -4.12
CA ILE A 545 13.18 15.78 -3.29
C ILE A 545 12.38 14.71 -2.55
N GLU A 546 12.76 14.43 -1.30
CA GLU A 546 12.21 13.35 -0.50
C GLU A 546 11.74 13.81 0.88
N SER A 547 10.59 13.29 1.33
CA SER A 547 10.54 12.20 2.31
C SER A 547 11.35 12.26 3.60
N CYS A 548 12.49 11.60 3.55
CA CYS A 548 13.16 11.11 4.75
C CYS A 548 13.65 12.27 5.66
N PRO A 549 13.64 12.07 6.99
CA PRO A 549 14.06 13.09 7.95
C PRO A 549 15.57 13.40 7.91
N TRP A 550 16.36 12.60 7.19
CA TRP A 550 17.81 12.76 7.08
C TRP A 550 18.23 12.89 5.61
N PRO A 551 19.21 13.76 5.29
CA PRO A 551 19.76 13.83 3.93
C PRO A 551 20.42 12.50 3.56
N LEU A 552 19.92 11.83 2.52
CA LEU A 552 20.48 10.57 2.08
C LEU A 552 21.70 10.81 1.15
N LYS A 553 22.92 10.70 1.70
CA LYS A 553 24.16 11.12 1.01
C LYS A 553 24.96 10.00 0.36
N PHE A 554 24.88 8.79 0.90
CA PHE A 554 25.64 7.64 0.45
C PHE A 554 24.72 6.63 -0.24
N PRO A 555 24.75 6.54 -1.58
CA PRO A 555 23.99 5.53 -2.31
C PRO A 555 24.36 4.14 -1.83
N ILE A 556 23.35 3.33 -1.54
CA ILE A 556 23.51 1.98 -1.00
C ILE A 556 22.38 1.10 -1.48
N ALA A 557 22.71 -0.14 -1.81
CA ALA A 557 21.75 -1.18 -2.09
C ALA A 557 22.10 -2.43 -1.27
N ILE A 558 21.06 -3.11 -0.78
CA ILE A 558 21.17 -4.28 0.08
C ILE A 558 20.73 -5.55 -0.66
N ILE A 559 21.31 -6.69 -0.28
CA ILE A 559 21.00 -8.00 -0.85
C ILE A 559 21.25 -9.09 0.20
N GLY A 560 20.56 -10.22 0.08
CA GLY A 560 20.86 -11.43 0.83
C GLY A 560 19.95 -11.64 2.03
N ASN A 561 20.53 -12.13 3.12
CA ASN A 561 19.81 -12.45 4.35
C ASN A 561 20.37 -11.66 5.53
N TYR A 562 19.53 -10.85 6.19
CA TYR A 562 19.92 -10.01 7.31
C TYR A 562 20.44 -10.81 8.53
N LYS A 563 20.16 -12.13 8.59
CA LYS A 563 20.64 -13.04 9.65
C LYS A 563 22.09 -13.47 9.46
N TRP A 564 22.73 -13.14 8.33
CA TRP A 564 24.11 -13.55 8.06
C TRP A 564 25.11 -12.87 9.00
N THR A 565 25.98 -13.68 9.59
CA THR A 565 27.12 -13.21 10.38
C THR A 565 28.42 -13.37 9.60
N ASP A 566 28.82 -14.59 9.26
CA ASP A 566 30.13 -14.85 8.66
C ASP A 566 30.01 -15.02 7.15
N ILE A 567 30.36 -13.96 6.41
CA ILE A 567 30.28 -13.90 4.96
C ILE A 567 31.52 -13.23 4.37
N ALA A 568 31.84 -13.59 3.14
CA ALA A 568 32.78 -12.87 2.29
C ALA A 568 32.00 -12.20 1.16
N VAL A 569 32.34 -10.94 0.86
CA VAL A 569 31.73 -10.18 -0.23
C VAL A 569 32.85 -9.70 -1.16
N GLU A 570 32.69 -9.97 -2.45
CA GLU A 570 33.62 -9.59 -3.50
C GLU A 570 32.84 -8.86 -4.60
N VAL A 571 33.35 -7.71 -5.04
CA VAL A 571 32.75 -6.85 -6.07
C VAL A 571 33.87 -6.20 -6.87
N ASP A 572 33.78 -6.29 -8.19
CA ASP A 572 34.54 -5.44 -9.10
C ASP A 572 33.86 -4.06 -9.21
N PHE A 573 34.66 -2.99 -9.19
CA PHE A 573 34.12 -1.63 -9.25
C PHE A 573 34.91 -0.74 -10.20
N GLU A 574 34.22 0.26 -10.77
CA GLU A 574 34.82 1.32 -11.58
C GLU A 574 34.28 2.69 -11.11
N ILE A 575 35.14 3.70 -11.03
CA ILE A 575 34.70 5.09 -10.82
C ILE A 575 34.69 5.82 -12.18
N PRO A 576 33.53 6.32 -12.63
CA PRO A 576 33.43 7.05 -13.89
C PRO A 576 34.31 8.31 -13.92
N ARG A 577 34.86 8.65 -15.09
CA ARG A 577 35.68 9.87 -15.26
C ARG A 577 34.86 11.16 -15.18
N VAL A 578 33.61 11.13 -15.64
CA VAL A 578 32.67 12.26 -15.65
C VAL A 578 31.60 12.01 -14.60
N ASN A 579 31.29 13.02 -13.78
CA ASN A 579 30.34 12.93 -12.66
C ASN A 579 30.65 11.77 -11.69
N GLY A 580 31.92 11.36 -11.59
CA GLY A 580 32.36 10.30 -10.70
C GLY A 580 32.42 10.73 -9.24
N THR A 581 32.13 9.79 -8.35
CA THR A 581 32.33 9.91 -6.90
C THR A 581 33.82 9.98 -6.54
N THR A 582 34.13 10.40 -5.31
CA THR A 582 35.49 10.35 -4.74
C THR A 582 35.83 9.00 -4.11
N GLY A 583 34.82 8.18 -3.80
CA GLY A 583 35.00 6.85 -3.24
C GLY A 583 33.77 5.96 -3.41
N VAL A 584 33.99 4.66 -3.28
CA VAL A 584 32.97 3.60 -3.30
C VAL A 584 33.20 2.66 -2.13
N PHE A 585 32.19 1.86 -1.78
CA PHE A 585 32.31 0.90 -0.69
C PHE A 585 31.58 -0.41 -1.00
N VAL A 586 32.01 -1.46 -0.32
CA VAL A 586 31.28 -2.72 -0.16
C VAL A 586 31.06 -2.94 1.33
N ALA A 587 29.94 -3.55 1.71
CA ALA A 587 29.58 -3.72 3.11
C ALA A 587 29.07 -5.12 3.43
N ALA A 588 29.23 -5.53 4.68
CA ALA A 588 28.66 -6.74 5.27
C ALA A 588 27.94 -6.39 6.57
N ARG A 589 26.96 -7.22 6.98
CA ARG A 589 26.19 -7.07 8.23
C ARG A 589 25.48 -5.72 8.38
N VAL A 590 25.03 -5.13 7.28
CA VAL A 590 24.26 -3.88 7.29
C VAL A 590 22.95 -4.11 8.05
N ASP A 591 22.76 -3.44 9.19
CA ASP A 591 21.69 -3.73 10.14
C ASP A 591 20.37 -2.99 9.85
N LYS A 592 20.41 -1.93 9.04
CA LYS A 592 19.27 -1.06 8.72
C LYS A 592 19.16 -0.80 7.22
N GLY A 593 17.92 -0.75 6.74
CA GLY A 593 17.54 -0.14 5.46
C GLY A 593 16.58 1.03 5.70
N SER A 594 15.77 1.36 4.69
CA SER A 594 14.78 2.44 4.72
C SER A 594 15.40 3.82 5.01
N CYS A 595 14.61 4.82 5.40
CA CYS A 595 15.11 6.12 5.82
C CYS A 595 16.23 6.03 6.89
N PRO A 596 16.19 5.12 7.88
CA PRO A 596 17.26 4.99 8.89
C PRO A 596 18.60 4.46 8.38
N VAL A 597 18.72 4.08 7.10
CA VAL A 597 19.94 3.53 6.49
C VAL A 597 21.16 4.44 6.65
N GLN A 598 20.99 5.77 6.77
CA GLN A 598 22.09 6.70 7.07
C GLN A 598 22.76 6.45 8.42
N THR A 599 22.12 5.69 9.31
CA THR A 599 22.64 5.30 10.63
C THR A 599 22.89 3.80 10.72
N ALA A 600 23.00 3.13 9.57
CA ALA A 600 23.27 1.71 9.49
C ALA A 600 24.65 1.41 10.09
N GLN A 601 24.70 0.38 10.92
CA GLN A 601 25.90 -0.24 11.42
C GLN A 601 26.21 -1.48 10.56
N GLY A 602 27.48 -1.88 10.52
CA GLY A 602 27.94 -3.01 9.74
C GLY A 602 29.46 -3.04 9.68
N ILE A 603 30.00 -3.62 8.61
CA ILE A 603 31.41 -3.53 8.27
C ILE A 603 31.48 -2.92 6.87
N PHE A 604 31.89 -1.65 6.77
CA PHE A 604 31.98 -0.92 5.52
C PHE A 604 33.44 -0.82 5.11
N PHE A 605 33.77 -1.34 3.93
CA PHE A 605 35.09 -1.21 3.33
C PHE A 605 35.03 -0.21 2.18
N SER A 606 35.56 0.99 2.43
CA SER A 606 35.53 2.12 1.51
C SER A 606 36.90 2.34 0.87
N VAL A 607 36.92 2.62 -0.43
CA VAL A 607 38.13 2.89 -1.20
C VAL A 607 38.02 4.25 -1.90
N PHE A 608 39.13 5.00 -1.91
CA PHE A 608 39.21 6.35 -2.46
C PHE A 608 40.33 6.44 -3.51
N PRO A 609 40.09 5.97 -4.75
CA PRO A 609 41.15 5.79 -5.77
C PRO A 609 41.98 7.03 -6.05
N LYS A 610 41.38 8.22 -6.05
CA LYS A 610 42.11 9.49 -6.27
C LYS A 610 43.18 9.77 -5.21
N SER A 611 43.01 9.27 -3.99
CA SER A 611 43.95 9.47 -2.89
C SER A 611 44.80 8.23 -2.58
N GLY A 612 44.50 7.08 -3.19
CA GLY A 612 45.14 5.80 -2.89
C GLY A 612 44.88 5.29 -1.47
N LYS A 613 43.81 5.75 -0.82
CA LYS A 613 43.45 5.39 0.56
C LYS A 613 42.26 4.44 0.61
N PHE A 614 42.18 3.68 1.68
CA PHE A 614 41.00 2.92 2.06
C PHE A 614 40.63 3.20 3.52
N MET A 615 39.39 2.87 3.89
CA MET A 615 38.86 2.99 5.24
C MET A 615 37.99 1.77 5.53
N VAL A 616 38.08 1.26 6.75
CA VAL A 616 37.13 0.27 7.29
C VAL A 616 36.43 0.92 8.47
N SER A 617 35.10 0.97 8.46
CA SER A 617 34.26 1.56 9.51
C SER A 617 33.16 0.60 9.95
N CYS A 618 32.62 0.87 11.15
CA CYS A 618 31.48 0.12 11.70
C CYS A 618 30.13 0.77 11.37
N ASP A 619 30.16 1.96 10.76
CA ASP A 619 29.04 2.78 10.35
C ASP A 619 29.23 3.31 8.92
N LEU A 620 28.12 3.69 8.29
CA LEU A 620 28.06 4.17 6.90
C LEU A 620 28.67 5.56 6.72
#